data_AF-A0A1G8M6K8-F1
#
_entry.id   AF-A0A1G8M6K8-F1
#
_cell.length_a   1.000
_cell.length_b   1.000
_cell.length_c   1.000
_cell.angle_alpha   90.00
_cell.angle_beta   90.00
_cell.angle_gamma   90.00
#
_symmetry.space_group_name_H-M   'P 1'
#
loop_
_entity.id
_entity.type
_entity.pdbx_description
1 polymer ?
#
loop_
_entity_poly.entity_id
_entity_poly.type
_entity_poly.pdbx_seq_one_letter_code
_entity_poly.pdbx_strand_id
1 'polypeptide(L)'
;MIDPYWILTNQDLDPITRDRINEYLLSLKVANKAEATITKNRQILDYFFRKSQLSFDQLTSENILKWLNAYAKGKKPKTVALVFSTLSTFFPFCESEDYLDHPLMKKRWQPRIPEVLPKPLNKKAVFGI
;
A
#
# COMPACT_ATOMS: atom_id res chain seq x y z
N MET A 1 4.22 -0.25 26.99
CA MET A 1 2.91 -0.34 26.31
C MET A 1 3.18 -0.87 24.91
N ILE A 2 2.45 -1.89 24.47
CA ILE A 2 2.55 -2.40 23.10
C ILE A 2 1.61 -1.52 22.26
N ASP A 3 2.17 -0.79 21.30
CA ASP A 3 1.34 0.00 20.38
C ASP A 3 0.39 -0.93 19.62
N PRO A 4 -0.88 -0.55 19.43
CA PRO A 4 -1.81 -1.35 18.66
C PRO A 4 -1.32 -1.61 17.23
N TYR A 5 -1.65 -2.78 16.66
CA TYR A 5 -1.13 -3.22 15.36
C TYR A 5 -1.45 -2.26 14.19
N TRP A 6 -2.49 -1.42 14.35
CA TRP A 6 -2.97 -0.45 13.37
C TRP A 6 -2.43 0.96 13.58
N ILE A 7 -1.61 1.21 14.62
CA ILE A 7 -1.00 2.52 14.85
C ILE A 7 0.42 2.54 14.30
N LEU A 8 0.72 3.57 13.53
CA LEU A 8 2.05 3.94 13.10
C LEU A 8 2.62 4.96 14.10
N THR A 9 3.67 4.57 14.82
CA THR A 9 4.35 5.41 15.82
C THR A 9 5.69 5.95 15.35
N ASN A 10 6.05 5.73 14.08
CA ASN A 10 7.32 6.17 13.53
C ASN A 10 7.45 7.71 13.57
N GLN A 11 8.53 8.19 14.20
CA GLN A 11 8.81 9.62 14.35
C GLN A 11 9.65 10.20 13.20
N ASP A 12 10.19 9.35 12.31
CA ASP A 12 10.87 9.78 11.08
C ASP A 12 9.92 10.44 10.07
N LEU A 13 8.61 10.25 10.26
CA LEU A 13 7.57 10.81 9.41
C LEU A 13 7.03 12.09 9.99
N ASP A 14 6.72 13.02 9.10
CA ASP A 14 5.99 14.24 9.43
C ASP A 14 4.67 13.89 10.17
N PRO A 15 4.29 14.66 11.22
CA PRO A 15 3.10 14.39 12.02
C PRO A 15 1.80 14.30 11.21
N ILE A 16 1.61 15.14 10.19
CA ILE A 16 0.40 15.14 9.34
C ILE A 16 0.37 13.83 8.55
N THR A 17 1.49 13.46 7.94
CA THR A 17 1.60 12.21 7.18
C THR A 17 1.26 11.00 8.05
N ARG A 18 1.79 10.96 9.28
CA ARG A 18 1.52 9.89 10.24
C ARG A 18 0.04 9.86 10.64
N ASP A 19 -0.56 11.03 10.86
CA ASP A 19 -1.98 11.16 11.21
C ASP A 19 -2.87 10.57 10.11
N ARG A 20 -2.65 10.96 8.85
CA ARG A 20 -3.42 10.45 7.69
C ARG A 20 -3.26 8.95 7.49
N ILE A 21 -2.06 8.41 7.72
CA ILE A 21 -1.86 6.95 7.69
C ILE A 21 -2.66 6.28 8.82
N ASN A 22 -2.66 6.83 10.02
CA ASN A 22 -3.37 6.25 11.16
C ASN A 22 -4.89 6.29 10.98
N GLU A 23 -5.45 7.38 10.42
CA GLU A 23 -6.87 7.48 10.07
C GLU A 23 -7.27 6.42 9.04
N TYR A 24 -6.44 6.21 8.01
CA TYR A 24 -6.65 5.12 7.05
C TYR A 24 -6.59 3.73 7.70
N LEU A 25 -5.59 3.46 8.54
CA LEU A 25 -5.48 2.16 9.21
C LEU A 25 -6.65 1.92 10.17
N LEU A 26 -7.15 2.97 10.81
CA LEU A 26 -8.36 2.94 11.62
C LEU A 26 -9.60 2.63 10.76
N SER A 27 -9.74 3.23 9.58
CA SER A 27 -10.87 2.95 8.69
C SER A 27 -10.87 1.49 8.22
N LEU A 28 -9.70 0.90 7.94
CA LEU A 28 -9.58 -0.54 7.64
C LEU A 28 -9.97 -1.41 8.85
N LYS A 29 -9.61 -1.01 10.06
CA LYS A 29 -9.98 -1.70 11.29
C LYS A 29 -11.49 -1.66 11.51
N VAL A 30 -12.11 -0.48 11.38
CA VAL A 30 -13.57 -0.30 11.53
C VAL A 30 -14.32 -1.12 10.46
N ALA A 31 -13.76 -1.21 9.25
CA ALA A 31 -14.26 -2.08 8.18
C ALA A 31 -13.97 -3.58 8.39
N ASN A 32 -13.50 -3.98 9.59
CA ASN A 32 -13.22 -5.35 10.00
C ASN A 32 -12.28 -6.10 9.05
N LYS A 33 -11.29 -5.41 8.49
CA LYS A 33 -10.23 -6.04 7.67
C LYS A 33 -9.31 -6.88 8.56
N ALA A 34 -8.75 -7.94 7.98
CA ALA A 34 -7.81 -8.81 8.68
C ALA A 34 -6.60 -8.03 9.21
N GLU A 35 -6.18 -8.34 10.44
CA GLU A 35 -5.00 -7.74 11.08
C GLU A 35 -3.74 -7.84 10.21
N ALA A 36 -3.54 -8.99 9.55
CA ALA A 36 -2.44 -9.20 8.61
C ALA A 36 -2.47 -8.18 7.45
N THR A 37 -3.65 -7.85 6.92
CA THR A 37 -3.83 -6.85 5.87
C THR A 37 -3.50 -5.46 6.40
N ILE A 38 -4.00 -5.09 7.58
CA ILE A 38 -3.76 -3.77 8.18
C ILE A 38 -2.26 -3.59 8.46
N THR A 39 -1.63 -4.59 9.06
CA THR A 39 -0.18 -4.60 9.32
C THR A 39 0.63 -4.47 8.04
N LYS A 40 0.22 -5.17 6.96
CA LYS A 40 0.88 -5.08 5.65
C LYS A 40 0.77 -3.67 5.06
N ASN A 41 -0.42 -3.08 5.11
CA ASN A 41 -0.66 -1.72 4.63
C ASN A 41 0.19 -0.72 5.41
N ARG A 42 0.22 -0.83 6.75
CA ARG A 42 1.07 0.00 7.62
C ARG A 42 2.54 -0.04 7.21
N GLN A 43 3.10 -1.24 7.04
CA GLN A 43 4.51 -1.41 6.63
C GLN A 43 4.81 -0.80 5.25
N ILE A 44 3.88 -0.94 4.30
CA ILE A 44 4.04 -0.41 2.95
C ILE A 44 3.99 1.12 2.96
N LEU A 45 3.02 1.70 3.67
CA LEU A 45 2.86 3.15 3.78
C LEU A 45 4.05 3.78 4.51
N ASP A 46 4.49 3.20 5.63
CA ASP A 46 5.71 3.63 6.34
C ASP A 46 6.91 3.65 5.40
N TYR A 47 7.14 2.55 4.69
CA TYR A 47 8.25 2.44 3.74
C TYR A 47 8.14 3.46 2.61
N PHE A 48 6.95 3.65 2.05
CA PHE A 48 6.71 4.60 0.96
C PHE A 48 7.07 6.02 1.38
N PHE A 49 6.53 6.51 2.50
CA PHE A 49 6.77 7.89 2.92
C PHE A 49 8.21 8.12 3.37
N ARG A 50 8.85 7.15 4.04
CA ARG A 50 10.27 7.25 4.42
C ARG A 50 11.21 7.26 3.21
N LYS A 51 10.92 6.47 2.18
CA LYS A 51 11.79 6.35 1.00
C LYS A 51 11.53 7.39 -0.06
N SER A 52 10.29 7.85 -0.19
CA SER A 52 9.96 8.95 -1.09
C SER A 52 10.41 10.29 -0.53
N GLN A 53 10.49 10.42 0.81
CA GLN A 53 10.77 11.68 1.51
C GLN A 53 9.82 12.81 1.06
N LEU A 54 8.61 12.43 0.63
CA LEU A 54 7.57 13.36 0.24
C LEU A 54 6.72 13.66 1.46
N SER A 55 6.53 14.93 1.76
CA SER A 55 5.47 15.37 2.68
C SER A 55 4.11 15.19 2.02
N PHE A 56 3.07 15.02 2.84
CA PHE A 56 1.71 14.82 2.36
C PHE A 56 1.25 15.95 1.41
N ASP A 57 1.60 17.20 1.71
CA ASP A 57 1.26 18.38 0.88
C ASP A 57 2.02 18.47 -0.45
N GLN A 58 3.11 17.71 -0.58
CA GLN A 58 3.96 17.69 -1.79
C GLN A 58 3.67 16.48 -2.68
N LEU A 59 2.67 15.68 -2.31
CA LEU A 59 2.26 14.54 -3.11
C LEU A 59 1.67 15.05 -4.42
N THR A 60 2.27 14.59 -5.51
CA THR A 60 1.74 14.81 -6.85
C THR A 60 1.71 13.48 -7.59
N SER A 61 0.83 13.40 -8.58
CA SER A 61 0.77 12.24 -9.47
C SER A 61 2.16 11.88 -10.05
N GLU A 62 2.93 12.89 -10.46
CA GLU A 62 4.24 12.68 -11.08
C GLU A 62 5.26 12.11 -10.10
N ASN A 63 5.29 12.63 -8.86
CA ASN A 63 6.19 12.16 -7.81
C ASN A 63 5.91 10.69 -7.45
N ILE A 64 4.63 10.32 -7.33
CA ILE A 64 4.23 8.94 -7.03
C ILE A 64 4.60 8.00 -8.17
N LEU A 65 4.32 8.38 -9.42
CA LEU A 65 4.66 7.58 -10.59
C LEU A 65 6.18 7.38 -10.72
N LYS A 66 6.97 8.44 -10.51
CA LYS A 66 8.42 8.39 -10.52
C LYS A 66 8.95 7.43 -9.44
N TRP A 67 8.40 7.52 -8.23
CA TRP A 67 8.77 6.62 -7.14
C TRP A 67 8.40 5.16 -7.45
N LEU A 68 7.19 4.90 -7.95
CA LEU A 68 6.74 3.55 -8.32
C LEU A 68 7.63 2.92 -9.40
N ASN A 69 8.00 3.70 -10.42
CA ASN A 69 8.90 3.23 -11.48
C ASN A 69 10.30 2.94 -10.94
N ALA A 70 10.81 3.76 -10.03
CA ALA A 70 12.10 3.51 -9.37
C ALA A 70 12.04 2.28 -8.45
N TYR A 71 10.97 2.15 -7.65
CA TYR A 71 10.74 1.03 -6.74
C TYR A 71 10.60 -0.29 -7.49
N ALA A 72 9.94 -0.30 -8.65
CA ALA A 72 9.71 -1.52 -9.43
C ALA A 72 11.00 -2.12 -10.00
N LYS A 73 12.07 -1.32 -10.21
CA LYS A 73 13.35 -1.80 -10.75
C LYS A 73 13.95 -2.85 -9.81
N GLY A 74 14.14 -4.07 -10.33
CA GLY A 74 14.73 -5.17 -9.58
C GLY A 74 13.82 -5.80 -8.50
N LYS A 75 12.52 -5.46 -8.47
CA LYS A 75 11.55 -6.08 -7.55
C LYS A 75 10.69 -7.12 -8.25
N LYS A 76 10.24 -8.11 -7.46
CA LYS A 76 9.31 -9.14 -7.95
C LYS A 76 7.96 -8.50 -8.30
N PRO A 77 7.30 -8.92 -9.39
CA PRO A 77 6.00 -8.38 -9.80
C PRO A 77 4.95 -8.43 -8.68
N LYS A 78 4.92 -9.51 -7.90
CA LYS A 78 4.02 -9.68 -6.75
C LYS A 78 4.22 -8.61 -5.67
N THR A 79 5.47 -8.20 -5.43
CA THR A 79 5.78 -7.14 -4.44
C THR A 79 5.35 -5.78 -4.96
N VAL A 80 5.62 -5.49 -6.24
CA VAL A 80 5.19 -4.24 -6.89
C VAL A 80 3.67 -4.13 -6.92
N ALA A 81 2.98 -5.21 -7.29
CA ALA A 81 1.52 -5.28 -7.29
C ALA A 81 0.93 -5.00 -5.90
N LEU A 82 1.53 -5.57 -4.85
CA LEU A 82 1.06 -5.33 -3.49
C LEU A 82 1.22 -3.86 -3.06
N VAL A 83 2.37 -3.26 -3.34
CA VAL A 83 2.61 -1.83 -3.05
C VAL A 83 1.63 -0.96 -3.84
N PHE A 84 1.47 -1.25 -5.13
CA PHE A 84 0.52 -0.53 -5.99
C PHE A 84 -0.91 -0.64 -5.45
N SER A 85 -1.36 -1.84 -5.06
CA SER A 85 -2.69 -2.05 -4.49
C SER A 85 -2.91 -1.26 -3.20
N THR A 86 -1.94 -1.25 -2.29
CA THR A 86 -2.03 -0.46 -1.05
C THR A 86 -2.12 1.04 -1.33
N LEU A 87 -1.29 1.57 -2.25
CA LEU A 87 -1.36 2.98 -2.62
C LEU A 87 -2.68 3.33 -3.33
N SER A 88 -3.19 2.41 -4.16
CA SER A 88 -4.44 2.58 -4.90
C SER A 88 -5.69 2.55 -4.02
N THR A 89 -5.60 2.06 -2.78
CA THR A 89 -6.70 2.16 -1.81
C THR A 89 -6.48 3.29 -0.82
N PHE A 90 -5.22 3.62 -0.51
CA PHE A 90 -4.88 4.71 0.41
C PHE A 90 -5.19 6.09 -0.17
N PHE A 91 -4.72 6.41 -1.38
CA PHE A 91 -4.92 7.76 -1.92
C PHE A 91 -6.39 8.10 -2.19
N PRO A 92 -7.24 7.20 -2.73
CA PRO A 92 -8.66 7.49 -2.84
C PRO A 92 -9.37 7.65 -1.49
N PHE A 93 -8.89 6.99 -0.43
CA PHE A 93 -9.39 7.25 0.93
C PHE A 93 -9.04 8.68 1.35
N CYS A 94 -7.80 9.12 1.12
CA CYS A 94 -7.41 10.50 1.41
C CYS A 94 -8.18 11.53 0.57
N GLU A 95 -8.49 11.22 -0.69
CA GLU A 95 -9.36 12.05 -1.54
C GLU A 95 -10.79 12.12 -1.00
N SER A 96 -11.35 11.00 -0.50
CA SER A 96 -12.72 10.99 0.03
C SER A 96 -12.88 11.72 1.37
N GLU A 97 -11.82 11.78 2.16
CA GLU A 97 -11.76 12.54 3.41
C GLU A 97 -11.35 14.01 3.20
N ASP A 98 -11.28 14.46 1.94
CA ASP A 98 -10.92 15.84 1.55
C ASP A 98 -9.52 16.27 2.03
N TYR A 99 -8.60 15.30 2.21
CA TYR A 99 -7.20 15.57 2.55
C TYR A 99 -6.37 15.93 1.32
N LEU A 100 -6.88 15.67 0.11
CA LEU A 100 -6.19 15.89 -1.15
C LEU A 100 -7.11 16.63 -2.12
N ASP A 101 -6.69 17.81 -2.55
CA ASP A 101 -7.45 18.64 -3.50
C ASP A 101 -7.64 18.00 -4.89
N HIS A 102 -6.83 16.99 -5.20
CA HIS A 102 -6.80 16.39 -6.53
C HIS A 102 -6.39 14.91 -6.48
N PRO A 103 -6.84 14.11 -7.47
CA PRO A 103 -6.54 12.69 -7.49
C PRO A 103 -5.06 12.40 -7.77
N LEU A 104 -4.45 11.59 -6.90
CA LEU A 104 -3.02 11.31 -6.93
C LEU A 104 -2.66 10.07 -7.74
N MET A 105 -3.59 9.13 -7.91
CA MET A 105 -3.38 7.94 -8.73
C MET A 105 -4.39 7.88 -9.87
N LYS A 106 -3.88 7.79 -11.10
CA LYS A 106 -4.72 7.59 -12.29
C LYS A 106 -5.08 6.11 -12.43
N LYS A 107 -6.34 5.80 -12.72
CA LYS A 107 -6.84 4.43 -13.01
C LYS A 107 -5.98 3.65 -14.03
N ARG A 108 -5.28 4.37 -14.92
CA ARG A 108 -4.44 3.81 -16.00
C ARG A 108 -3.02 3.37 -15.58
N TRP A 109 -2.64 3.56 -14.32
CA TRP A 109 -1.28 3.21 -13.86
C TRP A 109 -1.09 1.74 -13.49
N GLN A 110 -2.09 0.88 -13.74
CA GLN A 110 -1.95 -0.55 -13.45
C GLN A 110 -0.62 -1.07 -14.01
N PRO A 111 0.26 -1.61 -13.15
CA PRO A 111 1.48 -2.23 -13.65
C PRO A 111 1.04 -3.31 -14.63
N ARG A 112 1.66 -3.35 -15.81
CA ARG A 112 1.58 -4.51 -16.70
C ARG A 112 2.25 -5.66 -15.97
N ILE A 113 1.54 -6.27 -15.03
CA ILE A 113 1.95 -7.49 -14.34
C ILE A 113 1.96 -8.54 -15.44
N PRO A 114 3.11 -9.11 -15.81
CA PRO A 114 3.11 -10.28 -16.67
C PRO A 114 2.29 -11.33 -15.93
N GLU A 115 1.25 -11.88 -16.58
CA GLU A 115 0.39 -12.91 -15.99
C GLU A 115 1.27 -13.99 -15.35
N VAL A 116 1.34 -14.00 -14.03
CA VAL A 116 1.95 -15.10 -13.31
C VAL A 116 0.88 -16.19 -13.33
N LEU A 117 0.88 -16.99 -14.39
CA LEU A 117 0.06 -18.19 -14.50
C LEU A 117 0.13 -18.94 -13.16
N PRO A 118 -1.01 -19.15 -12.46
CA PRO A 118 -1.00 -19.91 -11.23
C PRO A 118 -0.44 -21.30 -11.52
N LYS A 119 0.60 -21.70 -10.77
CA LYS A 119 1.16 -23.05 -10.88
C LYS A 119 0.02 -24.06 -10.68
N PRO A 120 -0.22 -24.98 -11.62
CA PRO A 120 -1.20 -26.03 -11.39
C PRO A 120 -0.77 -26.80 -10.13
N LEU A 121 -1.70 -26.91 -9.18
CA LEU A 121 -1.56 -27.77 -8.01
C LEU A 121 -1.27 -29.18 -8.56
N ASN A 122 -0.05 -29.64 -8.36
CA ASN A 122 0.30 -31.02 -8.66
C ASN A 122 -0.52 -31.88 -7.70
N LYS A 123 -1.66 -32.37 -8.18
CA LYS A 123 -2.54 -33.27 -7.46
C LYS A 123 -1.71 -34.52 -7.18
N LYS A 124 -1.17 -34.64 -5.96
CA LYS A 124 -0.84 -35.95 -5.41
C LYS A 124 -2.17 -36.71 -5.34
N ALA A 125 -2.41 -37.54 -6.35
CA ALA A 125 -3.40 -38.59 -6.27
C ALA A 125 -2.95 -39.54 -5.17
N VAL A 126 -3.56 -39.38 -4.00
CA VAL A 126 -3.77 -40.45 -3.04
C VAL A 126 -5.18 -40.98 -3.30
N PHE A 127 -5.40 -42.26 -3.00
CA PHE A 127 -6.54 -43.16 -3.32
C PHE A 127 -6.38 -43.84 -4.68
N GLY A 128 -6.23 -45.16 -4.81
CA GLY A 128 -6.29 -46.27 -3.84
C GLY A 128 -6.81 -47.50 -4.58
N ILE A 129 -6.06 -48.61 -4.55
CA ILE A 129 -6.50 -50.01 -4.49
C ILE A 129 -5.37 -50.78 -3.81
#